data_AF-A0A9D9U3R5-F1
#
_entry.id   AF-A0A9D9U3R5-F1
#
_cell.length_a   1.000
_cell.length_b   1.000
_cell.length_c   1.000
_cell.angle_alpha   90.00
_cell.angle_beta   90.00
_cell.angle_gamma   90.00
#
_symmetry.space_group_name_H-M   'P 1'
#
loop_
_entity.id
_entity.type
_entity.pdbx_description
1 polymer ?
#
loop_
_entity_poly.entity_id
_entity_poly.type
_entity_poly.pdbx_seq_one_letter_code
_entity_poly.pdbx_strand_id
1 'polypeptide(L)'
;MVQAYNFLASWQLFPEKGTYELGERPKSGIYKIEAIKDTKDLIVHHNWVSLENTAFASSYTINADGDLNDFQNHDLADKVQALFPDSVSFEIHFYKKGEVVLHIVHEIMPNGYLRVTQQGNREDGTSYTNAEMYHKQLSVLPYSASVSGAVIKATEEGVIKHKALTAMEEQTNMQLDQIRKQIELLALQAHEIQKRKELSMLIYQAKLSFKPNIGQTYYLYEKNDESFMLSLVSPKEWGVAGPFKKFVSAVQLLADHTWKEL
;
A
#
# COMPACT_ATOMS: atom_id res chain seq x y z
N MET A 1 -12.89 9.43 -18.16
CA MET A 1 -11.61 10.15 -17.94
C MET A 1 -11.24 10.30 -16.46
N VAL A 2 -12.19 10.61 -15.54
CA VAL A 2 -11.88 10.75 -14.10
C VAL A 2 -11.43 9.43 -13.43
N GLN A 3 -11.96 8.29 -13.86
CA GLN A 3 -11.71 6.97 -13.23
C GLN A 3 -10.29 6.42 -13.48
N ALA A 4 -9.68 6.70 -14.64
CA ALA A 4 -8.34 6.20 -14.96
C ALA A 4 -7.21 7.01 -14.30
N TYR A 5 -7.51 8.19 -13.74
CA TYR A 5 -6.51 9.16 -13.27
C TYR A 5 -5.47 8.58 -12.31
N ASN A 6 -5.89 7.68 -11.41
CA ASN A 6 -5.02 7.08 -10.42
C ASN A 6 -3.96 6.15 -11.04
N PHE A 7 -4.25 5.60 -12.22
CA PHE A 7 -3.38 4.66 -12.94
C PHE A 7 -2.43 5.36 -13.92
N LEU A 8 -2.69 6.62 -14.28
CA LEU A 8 -1.88 7.39 -15.24
C LEU A 8 -0.52 7.76 -14.65
N ALA A 9 0.46 6.88 -14.83
CA ALA A 9 1.84 7.08 -14.38
C ALA A 9 2.79 6.12 -15.09
N SER A 10 4.09 6.31 -14.86
CA SER A 10 5.08 5.26 -15.04
C SER A 10 5.19 4.45 -13.75
N TRP A 11 5.26 3.14 -13.86
CA TRP A 11 5.28 2.20 -12.76
C TRP A 11 6.49 1.28 -12.94
N GLN A 12 7.38 1.24 -11.97
CA GLN A 12 8.59 0.43 -12.02
C GLN A 12 8.36 -0.90 -11.29
N LEU A 13 8.72 -2.00 -11.94
CA LEU A 13 8.50 -3.35 -11.45
C LEU A 13 9.39 -3.67 -10.24
N PHE A 14 8.82 -4.38 -9.26
CA PHE A 14 9.52 -5.11 -8.20
C PHE A 14 9.46 -6.61 -8.48
N PRO A 15 10.42 -7.19 -9.22
CA PRO A 15 10.31 -8.56 -9.69
C PRO A 15 10.32 -9.60 -8.56
N GLU A 16 10.94 -9.28 -7.42
CA GLU A 16 11.01 -10.18 -6.27
C GLU A 16 9.69 -10.30 -5.50
N LYS A 17 8.76 -9.36 -5.70
CA LYS A 17 7.45 -9.36 -5.05
C LYS A 17 6.35 -9.98 -5.91
N GLY A 18 6.67 -10.40 -7.14
CA GLY A 18 5.74 -11.00 -8.08
C GLY A 18 5.64 -12.52 -7.96
N THR A 19 4.59 -13.07 -8.56
CA THR A 19 4.37 -14.50 -8.77
C THR A 19 4.25 -14.75 -10.27
N TYR A 20 4.98 -15.74 -10.79
CA TYR A 20 5.09 -16.02 -12.21
C TYR A 20 4.86 -17.51 -12.44
N GLU A 21 3.63 -17.87 -12.81
CA GLU A 21 3.26 -19.22 -13.18
C GLU A 21 3.55 -19.52 -14.66
N LEU A 22 3.55 -18.49 -15.52
CA LEU A 22 3.90 -18.60 -16.92
C LEU A 22 5.09 -17.68 -17.25
N GLY A 23 6.15 -18.26 -17.81
CA GLY A 23 7.39 -17.56 -18.13
C GLY A 23 8.31 -17.42 -16.92
N GLU A 24 9.47 -16.80 -17.14
CA GLU A 24 10.41 -16.48 -16.08
C GLU A 24 10.15 -15.09 -15.51
N ARG A 25 10.51 -14.89 -14.24
CA ARG A 25 10.47 -13.56 -13.62
C ARG A 25 11.35 -12.58 -14.41
N PRO A 26 10.89 -11.34 -14.67
CA PRO A 26 11.74 -10.32 -15.24
C PRO A 26 12.87 -9.94 -14.29
N LYS A 27 13.94 -9.37 -14.82
CA LYS A 27 14.99 -8.70 -14.04
C LYS A 27 14.59 -7.27 -13.67
N SER A 28 13.90 -6.59 -14.56
CA SER A 28 13.36 -5.25 -14.37
C SER A 28 12.25 -4.97 -15.38
N GLY A 29 11.41 -3.99 -15.10
CA GLY A 29 10.36 -3.57 -16.03
C GLY A 29 9.80 -2.19 -15.69
N ILE A 30 9.23 -1.55 -16.69
CA ILE A 30 8.49 -0.30 -16.61
C ILE A 30 7.14 -0.51 -17.30
N TYR A 31 6.09 -0.22 -16.56
CA TYR A 31 4.71 -0.25 -17.02
C TYR A 31 4.16 1.17 -16.98
N LYS A 32 3.73 1.72 -18.11
CA LYS A 32 3.29 3.11 -18.22
C LYS A 32 1.91 3.17 -18.83
N ILE A 33 1.00 3.90 -18.17
CA ILE A 33 -0.36 4.12 -18.67
C ILE A 33 -0.52 5.62 -18.93
N GLU A 34 -0.92 5.96 -20.15
CA GLU A 34 -1.15 7.34 -20.59
C GLU A 34 -2.56 7.49 -21.16
N ALA A 35 -3.18 8.65 -20.95
CA ALA A 35 -4.45 8.98 -21.58
C ALA A 35 -4.21 9.84 -22.82
N ILE A 36 -4.93 9.58 -23.90
CA ILE A 36 -4.94 10.42 -25.09
C ILE A 36 -5.90 11.59 -24.84
N LYS A 37 -5.40 12.83 -24.95
CA LYS A 37 -6.19 14.05 -24.71
C LYS A 37 -7.47 14.05 -25.55
N ASP A 38 -8.57 14.47 -24.91
CA ASP A 38 -9.90 14.62 -25.52
C ASP A 38 -10.54 13.32 -26.05
N THR A 39 -9.99 12.15 -25.69
CA THR A 39 -10.56 10.84 -25.98
C THR A 39 -10.72 10.02 -24.70
N LYS A 40 -11.37 8.86 -24.79
CA LYS A 40 -11.39 7.86 -23.72
C LYS A 40 -10.29 6.81 -23.90
N ASP A 41 -9.36 7.04 -24.81
CA ASP A 41 -8.33 6.06 -25.13
C ASP A 41 -7.17 6.13 -24.14
N LEU A 42 -6.70 4.96 -23.75
CA LEU A 42 -5.52 4.74 -22.94
C LEU A 42 -4.46 4.04 -23.77
N ILE A 43 -3.22 4.51 -23.66
CA ILE A 43 -2.05 3.85 -24.20
C ILE A 43 -1.34 3.16 -23.03
N VAL A 44 -1.13 1.86 -23.18
CA VAL A 44 -0.36 1.06 -22.23
C VAL A 44 0.97 0.70 -22.87
N HIS A 45 2.06 1.09 -22.21
CA HIS A 45 3.42 0.69 -22.57
C HIS A 45 3.96 -0.26 -21.51
N HIS A 46 4.57 -1.35 -21.93
CA HIS A 46 5.25 -2.29 -21.05
C HIS A 46 6.63 -2.62 -21.62
N ASN A 47 7.69 -2.26 -20.90
CA ASN A 47 9.06 -2.59 -21.24
C ASN A 47 9.65 -3.46 -20.13
N TRP A 48 10.28 -4.59 -20.46
CA TRP A 48 10.92 -5.43 -19.45
C TRP A 48 12.21 -6.06 -19.96
N VAL A 49 13.07 -6.46 -19.02
CA VAL A 49 14.33 -7.14 -19.30
C VAL A 49 14.28 -8.53 -18.68
N SER A 50 14.58 -9.57 -19.45
CA SER A 50 14.66 -10.95 -18.94
C SER A 50 15.91 -11.18 -18.10
N LEU A 51 15.99 -12.33 -17.42
CA LEU A 51 17.20 -12.74 -16.69
C LEU A 51 18.41 -12.93 -17.62
N GLU A 52 18.16 -13.24 -18.90
CA GLU A 52 19.17 -13.34 -19.97
C GLU A 52 19.62 -11.97 -20.51
N ASN A 53 19.18 -10.86 -19.90
CA ASN A 53 19.42 -9.48 -20.33
C ASN A 53 18.89 -9.15 -21.74
N THR A 54 17.84 -9.85 -22.19
CA THR A 54 17.12 -9.45 -23.41
C THR A 54 16.02 -8.46 -23.06
N ALA A 55 15.96 -7.34 -23.78
CA ALA A 55 14.97 -6.30 -23.58
C ALA A 55 13.77 -6.52 -24.51
N PHE A 56 12.56 -6.39 -23.95
CA PHE A 56 11.29 -6.52 -24.65
C PHE A 56 10.46 -5.26 -24.43
N ALA A 57 9.60 -4.95 -25.39
CA ALA A 57 8.69 -3.82 -25.34
C ALA A 57 7.35 -4.20 -25.98
N SER A 58 6.27 -3.77 -25.36
CA SER A 58 4.90 -3.88 -25.86
C SER A 58 4.20 -2.54 -25.69
N SER A 59 3.37 -2.18 -26.66
CA SER A 59 2.58 -0.96 -26.64
C SER A 59 1.26 -1.22 -27.32
N TYR A 60 0.15 -0.89 -26.65
CA TYR A 60 -1.17 -1.04 -27.22
C TYR A 60 -2.12 0.06 -26.73
N THR A 61 -3.12 0.35 -27.55
CA THR A 61 -4.16 1.35 -27.24
C THR A 61 -5.47 0.65 -27.00
N ILE A 62 -6.21 1.10 -25.99
CA ILE A 62 -7.54 0.61 -25.62
C ILE A 62 -8.47 1.77 -25.39
N ASN A 63 -9.74 1.61 -25.78
CA ASN A 63 -10.79 2.56 -25.44
C ASN A 63 -11.39 2.17 -24.09
N ALA A 64 -11.36 3.10 -23.13
CA ALA A 64 -11.84 2.93 -21.76
C ALA A 64 -13.27 3.47 -21.59
N ASP A 65 -14.18 3.12 -22.50
CA ASP A 65 -15.60 3.48 -22.47
C ASP A 65 -16.49 2.44 -21.77
N GLY A 66 -15.96 1.25 -21.50
CA GLY A 66 -16.70 0.13 -20.91
C GLY A 66 -17.28 -0.85 -21.94
N ASP A 67 -17.24 -0.49 -23.22
CA ASP A 67 -17.80 -1.30 -24.31
C ASP A 67 -16.74 -2.24 -24.92
N LEU A 68 -17.21 -3.24 -25.66
CA LEU A 68 -16.35 -4.19 -26.35
C LEU A 68 -15.89 -3.58 -27.68
N ASN A 69 -14.62 -3.22 -27.76
CA ASN A 69 -14.00 -2.54 -28.90
C ASN A 69 -13.15 -3.52 -29.73
N ASP A 70 -12.97 -3.24 -31.02
CA ASP A 70 -12.04 -4.01 -31.86
C ASP A 70 -10.60 -3.73 -31.43
N PHE A 71 -9.77 -4.77 -31.37
CA PHE A 71 -8.37 -4.64 -30.95
C PHE A 71 -7.43 -4.71 -32.14
N GLN A 72 -6.45 -3.79 -32.19
CA GLN A 72 -5.55 -3.67 -33.35
C GLN A 72 -4.63 -4.89 -33.54
N ASN A 73 -4.27 -5.58 -32.45
CA ASN A 73 -3.39 -6.74 -32.52
C ASN A 73 -4.18 -8.05 -32.48
N HIS A 74 -4.63 -8.46 -33.66
CA HIS A 74 -5.40 -9.69 -33.90
C HIS A 74 -4.62 -10.99 -33.60
N ASP A 75 -3.29 -10.95 -33.51
CA ASP A 75 -2.52 -12.11 -33.08
C ASP A 75 -2.82 -12.45 -31.62
N LEU A 76 -3.00 -11.43 -30.77
CA LEU A 76 -3.39 -11.60 -29.38
C LEU A 76 -4.90 -11.78 -29.22
N ALA A 77 -5.70 -10.87 -29.77
CA ALA A 77 -7.15 -10.84 -29.59
C ALA A 77 -7.88 -10.08 -30.69
N ASP A 78 -9.13 -10.46 -30.95
CA ASP A 78 -10.01 -9.78 -31.91
C ASP A 78 -10.64 -8.53 -31.29
N LYS A 79 -10.98 -8.60 -30.00
CA LYS A 79 -11.66 -7.53 -29.26
C LYS A 79 -11.07 -7.31 -27.88
N VAL A 80 -11.25 -6.11 -27.36
CA VAL A 80 -10.79 -5.70 -26.04
C VAL A 80 -11.88 -4.90 -25.32
N GLN A 81 -12.00 -5.09 -24.02
CA GLN A 81 -12.90 -4.33 -23.16
C GLN A 81 -12.15 -3.85 -21.93
N ALA A 82 -12.30 -2.58 -21.60
CA ALA A 82 -11.69 -1.94 -20.44
C ALA A 82 -12.78 -1.50 -19.44
N LEU A 83 -12.71 -1.98 -18.21
CA LEU A 83 -13.70 -1.74 -17.16
C LEU A 83 -13.06 -1.07 -15.95
N PHE A 84 -13.78 -0.15 -15.32
CA PHE A 84 -13.41 0.46 -14.04
C PHE A 84 -14.47 0.12 -13.01
N PRO A 85 -14.35 -1.03 -12.31
CA PRO A 85 -15.29 -1.41 -11.26
C PRO A 85 -15.37 -0.36 -10.14
N ASP A 86 -14.24 0.26 -9.81
CA ASP A 86 -14.10 1.29 -8.78
C ASP A 86 -12.93 2.26 -9.09
N SER A 87 -12.53 3.10 -8.14
CA SER A 87 -11.45 4.09 -8.33
C SER A 87 -10.03 3.55 -8.10
N VAL A 88 -9.89 2.33 -7.60
CA VAL A 88 -8.62 1.65 -7.31
C VAL A 88 -8.41 0.38 -8.14
N SER A 89 -9.43 -0.06 -8.90
CA SER A 89 -9.42 -1.24 -9.75
C SER A 89 -9.70 -0.90 -11.21
N PHE A 90 -8.91 -1.46 -12.12
CA PHE A 90 -9.02 -1.29 -13.57
C PHE A 90 -8.75 -2.62 -14.28
N GLU A 91 -9.73 -3.12 -15.00
CA GLU A 91 -9.70 -4.44 -15.65
C GLU A 91 -9.66 -4.31 -17.17
N ILE A 92 -8.89 -5.19 -17.82
CA ILE A 92 -8.83 -5.32 -19.28
C ILE A 92 -9.11 -6.78 -19.64
N HIS A 93 -10.10 -7.00 -20.49
CA HIS A 93 -10.45 -8.30 -21.02
C HIS A 93 -10.14 -8.35 -22.52
N PHE A 94 -9.35 -9.32 -22.93
CA PHE A 94 -9.03 -9.59 -24.33
C PHE A 94 -9.77 -10.83 -24.80
N TYR A 95 -10.46 -10.71 -25.95
CA TYR A 95 -11.31 -11.74 -26.50
C TYR A 95 -10.79 -12.22 -27.86
N LYS A 96 -10.68 -13.53 -28.05
CA LYS A 96 -10.38 -14.14 -29.35
C LYS A 96 -11.46 -15.18 -29.66
N LYS A 97 -12.06 -15.10 -30.85
CA LYS A 97 -13.20 -15.95 -31.26
C LYS A 97 -14.36 -15.98 -30.25
N GLY A 98 -14.54 -14.90 -29.48
CA GLY A 98 -15.62 -14.77 -28.49
C GLY A 98 -15.30 -15.30 -27.08
N GLU A 99 -14.11 -15.88 -26.86
CA GLU A 99 -13.67 -16.34 -25.54
C GLU A 99 -12.61 -15.40 -24.96
N VAL A 100 -12.59 -15.23 -23.63
CA VAL A 100 -11.56 -14.43 -22.94
C VAL A 100 -10.26 -15.22 -22.95
N VAL A 101 -9.26 -14.69 -23.65
CA VAL A 101 -7.92 -15.30 -23.74
C VAL A 101 -6.94 -14.74 -22.74
N LEU A 102 -7.15 -13.48 -22.32
CA LEU A 102 -6.32 -12.80 -21.35
C LEU A 102 -7.16 -11.80 -20.55
N HIS A 103 -7.08 -11.90 -19.24
CA HIS A 103 -7.69 -10.98 -18.29
C HIS A 103 -6.59 -10.30 -17.47
N ILE A 104 -6.56 -8.96 -17.48
CA ILE A 104 -5.57 -8.17 -16.76
C ILE A 104 -6.28 -7.28 -15.74
N VAL A 105 -5.98 -7.48 -14.46
CA VAL A 105 -6.49 -6.67 -13.35
C VAL A 105 -5.40 -5.77 -12.83
N HIS A 106 -5.64 -4.47 -12.86
CA HIS A 106 -4.80 -3.44 -12.25
C HIS A 106 -5.45 -2.98 -10.96
N GLU A 107 -4.74 -3.07 -9.85
CA GLU A 107 -5.24 -2.67 -8.55
C GLU A 107 -4.22 -1.80 -7.82
N ILE A 108 -4.65 -0.63 -7.37
CA ILE A 108 -3.86 0.25 -6.52
C ILE A 108 -4.07 -0.16 -5.07
N MET A 109 -3.03 -0.73 -4.48
CA MET A 109 -3.03 -1.17 -3.10
C MET A 109 -2.99 0.03 -2.13
N PRO A 110 -3.43 -0.12 -0.86
CA PRO A 110 -3.41 0.95 0.14
C PRO A 110 -2.02 1.56 0.43
N ASN A 111 -0.96 0.82 0.13
CA ASN A 111 0.43 1.28 0.24
C ASN A 111 0.91 2.11 -0.97
N GLY A 112 0.05 2.33 -1.97
CA GLY A 112 0.36 3.10 -3.19
C GLY A 112 1.05 2.29 -4.30
N TYR A 113 1.23 0.98 -4.13
CA TYR A 113 1.73 0.12 -5.20
C TYR A 113 0.63 -0.30 -6.16
N LEU A 114 1.02 -0.49 -7.42
CA LEU A 114 0.16 -1.06 -8.44
C LEU A 114 0.43 -2.56 -8.51
N ARG A 115 -0.59 -3.36 -8.26
CA ARG A 115 -0.60 -4.80 -8.53
C ARG A 115 -1.23 -5.03 -9.89
N VAL A 116 -0.49 -5.67 -10.80
CA VAL A 116 -1.02 -6.10 -12.11
C VAL A 116 -1.11 -7.61 -12.10
N THR A 117 -2.32 -8.14 -12.21
CA THR A 117 -2.57 -9.59 -12.25
C THR A 117 -3.02 -9.97 -13.64
N GLN A 118 -2.31 -10.90 -14.27
CA GLN A 118 -2.60 -11.43 -15.59
C GLN A 118 -3.06 -12.88 -15.46
N GLN A 119 -4.23 -13.18 -16.00
CA GLN A 119 -4.83 -14.49 -16.01
C GLN A 119 -5.12 -14.90 -17.44
N GLY A 120 -4.70 -16.10 -17.82
CA GLY A 120 -4.93 -16.64 -19.15
C GLY A 120 -4.84 -18.15 -19.16
N ASN A 121 -4.90 -18.74 -20.36
CA ASN A 121 -4.72 -20.17 -20.56
C ASN A 121 -3.42 -20.43 -21.32
N ARG A 122 -2.70 -21.47 -20.93
CA ARG A 122 -1.52 -21.98 -21.64
C ARG A 122 -1.95 -22.77 -22.89
N GLU A 123 -0.98 -23.11 -23.74
CA GLU A 123 -1.21 -23.94 -24.93
C GLU A 123 -1.77 -25.34 -24.61
N ASP A 124 -1.52 -25.84 -23.40
CA ASP A 124 -2.03 -27.12 -22.89
C ASP A 124 -3.45 -27.03 -22.31
N GLY A 125 -4.06 -25.83 -22.29
CA GLY A 125 -5.38 -25.57 -21.74
C GLY A 125 -5.41 -25.35 -20.22
N THR A 126 -4.27 -25.41 -19.53
CA THR A 126 -4.20 -25.06 -18.10
C THR A 126 -4.22 -23.55 -17.90
N SER A 127 -4.98 -23.08 -16.91
CA SER A 127 -4.98 -21.66 -16.55
C SER A 127 -3.72 -21.29 -15.77
N TYR A 128 -3.22 -20.08 -15.98
CA TYR A 128 -2.11 -19.51 -15.22
C TYR A 128 -2.49 -18.15 -14.66
N THR A 129 -1.87 -17.79 -13.53
CA THR A 129 -1.94 -16.46 -12.93
C THR A 129 -0.54 -15.92 -12.68
N ASN A 130 -0.21 -14.81 -13.32
CA ASN A 130 0.97 -14.01 -12.99
C ASN A 130 0.51 -12.78 -12.22
N ALA A 131 1.15 -12.47 -11.10
CA ALA A 131 0.91 -11.23 -10.36
C ALA A 131 2.21 -10.46 -10.22
N GLU A 132 2.21 -9.22 -10.68
CA GLU A 132 3.36 -8.34 -10.70
C GLU A 132 3.10 -7.15 -9.78
N MET A 133 4.14 -6.72 -9.07
CA MET A 133 4.05 -5.59 -8.16
C MET A 133 4.90 -4.44 -8.67
N TYR A 134 4.32 -3.26 -8.75
CA TYR A 134 4.99 -2.07 -9.24
C TYR A 134 4.90 -0.93 -8.24
N HIS A 135 5.93 -0.08 -8.19
CA HIS A 135 5.84 1.21 -7.52
C HIS A 135 5.71 2.34 -8.53
N LYS A 136 4.97 3.37 -8.15
CA LYS A 136 4.85 4.58 -8.96
C LYS A 136 6.24 5.20 -9.12
N GLN A 137 6.69 5.28 -10.36
CA GLN A 137 7.87 6.04 -10.73
C GLN A 137 7.39 7.45 -11.04
N LEU A 138 7.66 8.38 -10.12
CA LEU A 138 7.66 9.78 -10.49
C LEU A 138 8.77 9.94 -11.54
N SER A 139 8.42 10.52 -12.68
CA SER A 139 9.14 10.35 -13.95
C SER A 139 10.52 11.03 -13.96
N VAL A 140 11.57 10.37 -13.43
CA VAL A 140 12.96 10.86 -13.54
C VAL A 140 13.60 10.39 -14.86
N LEU A 141 13.49 11.27 -15.88
CA LEU A 141 14.44 11.58 -16.98
C LEU A 141 14.16 11.14 -18.45
N PRO A 142 14.48 12.05 -19.42
CA PRO A 142 14.43 11.85 -20.88
C PRO A 142 15.75 11.36 -21.52
N TYR A 143 16.52 10.51 -20.85
CA TYR A 143 17.83 10.05 -21.39
C TYR A 143 17.80 8.59 -21.86
N SER A 144 18.42 8.35 -23.01
CA SER A 144 18.73 7.01 -23.52
C SER A 144 19.98 6.49 -22.81
N ALA A 145 19.88 5.35 -22.12
CA ALA A 145 20.99 4.68 -21.44
C ALA A 145 21.89 3.87 -22.41
N SER A 146 22.11 4.35 -23.64
CA SER A 146 22.92 3.63 -24.64
C SER A 146 23.95 4.54 -25.30
N VAL A 147 25.21 4.11 -25.30
CA VAL A 147 26.39 4.85 -25.78
C VAL A 147 26.50 4.84 -27.33
N SER A 148 25.40 4.63 -28.05
CA SER A 148 25.39 4.62 -29.54
C SER A 148 24.20 5.34 -30.20
N GLY A 149 23.35 6.01 -29.42
CA GLY A 149 22.33 6.91 -29.98
C GLY A 149 22.89 8.30 -30.27
N ALA A 150 22.45 8.93 -31.37
CA ALA A 150 22.86 10.26 -31.80
C ALA A 150 22.85 11.30 -30.66
N VAL A 151 23.85 12.19 -30.64
CA VAL A 151 23.97 13.28 -29.65
C VAL A 151 22.80 14.25 -29.80
N ILE A 152 21.76 14.09 -28.99
CA ILE A 152 20.67 15.06 -28.86
C ILE A 152 21.19 16.21 -28.00
N LYS A 153 21.36 17.40 -28.60
CA LYS A 153 21.74 18.61 -27.86
C LYS A 153 20.64 18.96 -26.85
N ALA A 154 21.01 19.17 -25.59
CA ALA A 154 20.08 19.59 -24.55
C ALA A 154 19.44 20.94 -24.92
N THR A 155 18.11 20.96 -25.02
CA THR A 155 17.33 22.19 -25.15
C THR A 155 17.07 22.76 -23.75
N GLU A 156 17.05 24.10 -23.61
CA GLU A 156 16.80 24.78 -22.33
C GLU A 156 15.46 24.33 -21.69
N GLU A 157 14.46 24.04 -22.51
CA GLU A 157 13.15 23.56 -22.08
C GLU A 157 13.21 22.21 -21.33
N GLY A 158 14.10 21.30 -21.73
CA GLY A 158 14.29 20.00 -21.08
C GLY A 158 14.92 20.13 -19.69
N VAL A 159 15.86 21.06 -19.52
CA VAL A 159 16.50 21.34 -18.23
C VAL A 159 15.51 21.98 -17.25
N ILE A 160 14.65 22.89 -17.73
CA ILE A 160 13.62 23.53 -16.91
C ILE A 160 12.60 22.49 -16.41
N LYS A 161 12.10 21.63 -17.29
CA LYS A 161 11.15 20.57 -16.91
C LYS A 161 11.76 19.58 -15.91
N HIS A 162 13.03 19.20 -16.10
CA HIS A 162 13.71 18.31 -15.17
C HIS A 162 13.83 18.92 -13.77
N LYS A 163 14.31 20.17 -13.65
CA LYS A 163 14.41 20.86 -12.36
C LYS A 163 13.06 20.99 -11.66
N ALA A 164 12.01 21.34 -12.39
CA ALA A 164 10.67 21.45 -11.84
C ALA A 164 10.15 20.09 -11.32
N LEU A 165 10.44 19.01 -12.03
CA LEU A 165 9.99 17.67 -11.68
C LEU A 165 10.77 17.10 -10.48
N THR A 166 12.10 17.30 -10.43
CA THR A 166 12.91 16.95 -9.26
C THR A 166 12.43 17.69 -8.01
N ALA A 167 12.16 19.00 -8.12
CA ALA A 167 11.64 19.78 -6.99
C ALA A 167 10.26 19.28 -6.53
N MET A 168 9.38 18.92 -7.47
CA MET A 168 8.07 18.34 -7.17
C MET A 168 8.18 16.97 -6.49
N GLU A 169 9.15 16.14 -6.90
CA GLU A 169 9.42 14.83 -6.28
C GLU A 169 9.95 14.96 -4.86
N GLU A 170 10.93 15.84 -4.64
CA GLU A 170 11.43 16.16 -3.31
C GLU A 170 10.29 16.62 -2.41
N GLN A 171 9.45 17.54 -2.90
CA GLN A 171 8.27 18.01 -2.17
C GLN A 171 7.27 16.88 -1.87
N THR A 172 6.98 16.02 -2.84
CA THR A 172 6.05 14.89 -2.67
C THR A 172 6.59 13.88 -1.66
N ASN A 173 7.87 13.55 -1.73
CA ASN A 173 8.54 12.66 -0.79
C ASN A 173 8.51 13.24 0.63
N MET A 174 8.74 14.54 0.79
CA MET A 174 8.59 15.22 2.07
C MET A 174 7.16 15.12 2.61
N GLN A 175 6.14 15.28 1.77
CA GLN A 175 4.74 15.14 2.17
C GLN A 175 4.38 13.69 2.55
N LEU A 176 4.87 12.70 1.80
CA LEU A 176 4.66 11.29 2.13
C LEU A 176 5.32 10.90 3.45
N ASP A 177 6.54 11.39 3.73
CA ASP A 177 7.22 11.17 5.01
C ASP A 177 6.45 11.82 6.17
N GLN A 178 5.87 13.01 5.97
CA GLN A 178 4.99 13.65 6.95
C GLN A 178 3.74 12.81 7.23
N ILE A 179 3.08 12.28 6.19
CA ILE A 179 1.90 11.43 6.34
C ILE A 179 2.28 10.14 7.09
N ARG A 180 3.42 9.51 6.77
CA ARG A 180 3.89 8.32 7.47
C ARG A 180 4.06 8.58 8.97
N LYS A 181 4.72 9.67 9.33
CA LYS A 181 4.90 10.10 10.73
C LYS A 181 3.56 10.32 11.44
N GLN A 182 2.56 10.88 10.75
CA GLN A 182 1.22 11.05 11.30
C GLN A 182 0.53 9.71 11.55
N ILE A 183 0.63 8.75 10.61
CA ILE A 183 0.07 7.40 10.78
C ILE A 183 0.75 6.67 11.95
N GLU A 184 2.07 6.74 12.04
CA GLU A 184 2.83 6.16 13.16
C GLU A 184 2.38 6.75 14.50
N LEU A 185 2.20 8.08 14.57
CA LEU A 185 1.67 8.75 15.76
C LEU A 185 0.25 8.29 16.09
N LEU A 186 -0.64 8.20 15.10
CA LEU A 186 -2.02 7.73 15.29
C LEU A 186 -2.07 6.28 15.78
N ALA A 187 -1.19 5.42 15.25
CA ALA A 187 -1.08 4.03 15.70
C ALA A 187 -0.62 3.93 17.16
N LEU A 188 0.36 4.74 17.55
CA LEU A 188 0.80 4.84 18.95
C LEU A 188 -0.33 5.33 19.86
N GLN A 189 -1.05 6.38 19.47
CA GLN A 189 -2.20 6.90 20.21
C GLN A 189 -3.30 5.83 20.36
N ALA A 190 -3.62 5.10 19.30
CA ALA A 190 -4.59 4.02 19.34
C ALA A 190 -4.16 2.90 20.30
N HIS A 191 -2.88 2.54 20.29
CA HIS A 191 -2.33 1.55 21.22
C HIS A 191 -2.41 2.00 22.68
N GLU A 192 -2.09 3.27 22.97
CA GLU A 192 -2.24 3.85 24.31
C GLU A 192 -3.70 3.84 24.79
N ILE A 193 -4.64 4.19 23.91
CA ILE A 193 -6.08 4.16 24.21
C ILE A 193 -6.53 2.73 24.52
N GLN A 194 -6.08 1.74 23.74
CA GLN A 194 -6.41 0.34 23.97
C GLN A 194 -5.84 -0.16 25.31
N LYS A 195 -4.56 0.13 25.61
CA LYS A 195 -3.94 -0.21 26.90
C LYS A 195 -4.69 0.43 28.08
N ARG A 196 -5.10 1.69 27.92
CA ARG A 196 -5.88 2.42 28.94
C ARG A 196 -7.25 1.78 29.18
N LYS A 197 -7.92 1.33 28.11
CA LYS A 197 -9.19 0.60 28.19
C LYS A 197 -9.01 -0.72 28.94
N GLU A 198 -8.02 -1.52 28.58
CA GLU A 198 -7.72 -2.81 29.21
C GLU A 198 -7.40 -2.66 30.69
N LEU A 199 -6.52 -1.72 31.04
CA LEU A 199 -6.19 -1.39 32.44
C LEU A 199 -7.44 -0.97 33.22
N SER A 200 -8.28 -0.12 32.62
CA SER A 200 -9.51 0.34 33.26
C SER A 200 -10.47 -0.82 33.50
N MET A 201 -10.66 -1.71 32.52
CA MET A 201 -11.49 -2.90 32.67
C MET A 201 -10.98 -3.81 33.80
N LEU A 202 -9.67 -4.04 33.86
CA LEU A 202 -9.04 -4.83 34.92
C LEU A 202 -9.29 -4.22 36.30
N ILE A 203 -9.11 -2.91 36.46
CA ILE A 203 -9.34 -2.21 37.73
C ILE A 203 -10.82 -2.22 38.11
N TYR A 204 -11.75 -2.08 37.16
CA TYR A 204 -13.18 -2.16 37.45
C TYR A 204 -13.66 -3.57 37.79
N GLN A 205 -12.97 -4.61 37.31
CA GLN A 205 -13.21 -6.01 37.70
C GLN A 205 -12.56 -6.36 39.06
N ALA A 206 -11.53 -5.62 39.46
CA ALA A 206 -10.85 -5.80 40.74
C ALA A 206 -11.77 -5.46 41.92
N LYS A 207 -11.50 -6.05 43.10
CA LYS A 207 -12.26 -5.74 44.31
C LYS A 207 -11.88 -4.36 44.85
N LEU A 208 -12.73 -3.36 44.63
CA LEU A 208 -12.57 -2.02 45.22
C LEU A 208 -13.10 -2.00 46.67
N SER A 209 -12.28 -1.51 47.59
CA SER A 209 -12.65 -1.34 49.01
C SER A 209 -12.96 0.12 49.39
N PHE A 210 -12.86 1.04 48.42
CA PHE A 210 -13.09 2.48 48.59
C PHE A 210 -13.56 3.11 47.28
N LYS A 211 -14.08 4.34 47.36
CA LYS A 211 -14.44 5.14 46.17
C LYS A 211 -13.21 5.92 45.69
N PRO A 212 -12.70 5.69 44.48
CA PRO A 212 -11.54 6.40 43.97
C PRO A 212 -11.88 7.85 43.59
N ASN A 213 -10.92 8.76 43.78
CA ASN A 213 -11.01 10.18 43.49
C ASN A 213 -10.15 10.52 42.29
N ILE A 214 -10.65 11.40 41.42
CA ILE A 214 -9.95 11.86 40.22
C ILE A 214 -8.65 12.57 40.64
N GLY A 215 -7.56 12.29 39.92
CA GLY A 215 -6.25 12.91 40.10
C GLY A 215 -5.39 12.27 41.20
N GLN A 216 -5.93 11.35 42.00
CA GLN A 216 -5.16 10.65 43.03
C GLN A 216 -4.44 9.42 42.45
N THR A 217 -3.25 9.15 43.00
CA THR A 217 -2.45 7.97 42.65
C THR A 217 -2.82 6.79 43.54
N TYR A 218 -2.96 5.64 42.92
CA TYR A 218 -3.28 4.37 43.54
C TYR A 218 -2.31 3.30 43.05
N TYR A 219 -2.28 2.17 43.75
CA TYR A 219 -1.35 1.08 43.47
C TYR A 219 -2.15 -0.20 43.23
N LEU A 220 -1.93 -0.81 42.06
CA LEU A 220 -2.57 -2.04 41.63
C LEU A 220 -1.70 -3.25 42.02
N TYR A 221 -2.32 -4.22 42.68
CA TYR A 221 -1.67 -5.43 43.17
C TYR A 221 -2.39 -6.69 42.70
N GLU A 222 -1.64 -7.75 42.49
CA GLU A 222 -2.14 -9.12 42.28
C GLU A 222 -2.12 -9.86 43.63
N LYS A 223 -3.25 -10.47 43.99
CA LYS A 223 -3.37 -11.31 45.20
C LYS A 223 -2.89 -12.74 44.93
N ASN A 224 -2.73 -13.51 46.00
CA ASN A 224 -2.39 -14.94 45.91
C ASN A 224 -3.47 -15.77 45.19
N ASP A 225 -4.71 -15.29 45.19
CA ASP A 225 -5.88 -15.89 44.53
C ASP A 225 -6.07 -15.38 43.08
N GLU A 226 -5.00 -14.86 42.46
CA GLU A 226 -4.96 -14.26 41.10
C GLU A 226 -5.90 -13.06 40.86
N SER A 227 -6.72 -12.69 41.84
CA SER A 227 -7.55 -11.50 41.79
C SER A 227 -6.74 -10.21 41.95
N PHE A 228 -7.19 -9.17 41.28
CA PHE A 228 -6.58 -7.84 41.39
C PHE A 228 -7.21 -7.04 42.52
N MET A 229 -6.40 -6.18 43.15
CA MET A 229 -6.82 -5.25 44.19
C MET A 229 -6.16 -3.89 43.98
N LEU A 230 -6.97 -2.84 44.11
CA LEU A 230 -6.51 -1.46 44.15
C LEU A 230 -6.32 -1.01 45.61
N SER A 231 -5.20 -0.35 45.92
CA SER A 231 -4.90 0.20 47.24
C SER A 231 -4.36 1.63 47.15
N LEU A 232 -4.53 2.40 48.23
CA LEU A 232 -3.87 3.72 48.40
C LEU A 232 -2.42 3.58 48.90
N VAL A 233 -2.08 2.43 49.47
CA VAL A 233 -0.79 2.18 50.12
C VAL A 233 0.24 1.72 49.09
N SER A 234 1.38 2.41 49.05
CA SER A 234 2.48 2.11 48.13
C SER A 234 3.21 0.82 48.49
N PRO A 235 3.95 0.19 47.56
CA PRO A 235 4.68 -1.05 47.85
C PRO A 235 5.72 -0.88 48.95
N LYS A 236 6.26 0.34 49.10
CA LYS A 236 7.25 0.68 50.13
C LYS A 236 6.63 0.76 51.53
N GLU A 237 5.37 1.16 51.63
CA GLU A 237 4.66 1.33 52.91
C GLU A 237 4.09 0.01 53.44
N TRP A 238 3.85 -0.97 52.57
CA TRP A 238 3.35 -2.30 52.95
C TRP A 238 4.35 -3.17 53.72
N GLY A 239 5.65 -2.89 53.61
CA GLY A 239 6.71 -3.71 54.19
C GLY A 239 6.83 -5.11 53.57
N VAL A 240 7.53 -6.03 54.25
CA VAL A 240 7.92 -7.35 53.72
C VAL A 240 6.75 -8.35 53.67
N ALA A 241 5.65 -8.10 54.40
CA ALA A 241 4.52 -9.01 54.56
C ALA A 241 3.19 -8.40 54.08
N GLY A 242 3.18 -7.81 52.89
CA GLY A 242 1.96 -7.31 52.26
C GLY A 242 0.97 -8.44 51.88
N PRO A 243 -0.35 -8.18 51.83
CA PRO A 243 -1.39 -9.16 51.49
C PRO A 243 -1.48 -9.45 49.97
N PHE A 244 -0.41 -9.21 49.22
CA PHE A 244 -0.33 -9.31 47.78
C PHE A 244 0.85 -10.16 47.35
N LYS A 245 0.68 -10.86 46.24
CA LYS A 245 1.70 -11.68 45.59
C LYS A 245 2.69 -10.81 44.85
N LYS A 246 2.18 -9.81 44.11
CA LYS A 246 2.98 -8.98 43.23
C LYS A 246 2.41 -7.57 43.09
N PHE A 247 3.30 -6.58 43.04
CA PHE A 247 2.98 -5.23 42.60
C PHE A 247 2.91 -5.18 41.07
N VAL A 248 1.80 -4.68 40.52
CA VAL A 248 1.58 -4.59 39.08
C VAL A 248 2.04 -3.23 38.57
N SER A 249 1.39 -2.16 39.02
CA SER A 249 1.69 -0.80 38.57
C SER A 249 1.08 0.28 39.46
N ALA A 250 1.63 1.49 39.38
CA ALA A 250 1.02 2.69 39.95
C ALA A 250 0.07 3.28 38.90
N VAL A 251 -1.15 3.64 39.32
CA VAL A 251 -2.21 4.07 38.43
C VAL A 251 -2.89 5.33 38.95
N GLN A 252 -3.30 6.21 38.05
CA GLN A 252 -4.01 7.45 38.38
C GLN A 252 -5.39 7.44 37.71
N LEU A 253 -6.42 7.85 38.46
CA LEU A 253 -7.76 8.03 37.91
C LEU A 253 -7.84 9.38 37.19
N LEU A 254 -8.22 9.35 35.91
CA LEU A 254 -8.38 10.55 35.09
C LEU A 254 -9.84 11.04 35.07
N ALA A 255 -10.06 12.25 34.56
CA ALA A 255 -11.37 12.93 34.61
C ALA A 255 -12.47 12.22 33.81
N ASP A 256 -12.10 11.45 32.78
CA ASP A 256 -13.00 10.62 31.98
C ASP A 256 -13.28 9.25 32.61
N HIS A 257 -12.97 9.06 33.90
CA HIS A 257 -13.16 7.83 34.67
C HIS A 257 -12.35 6.62 34.17
N THR A 258 -11.31 6.85 33.39
CA THR A 258 -10.38 5.79 33.01
C THR A 258 -9.06 5.91 33.78
N TRP A 259 -8.31 4.81 33.79
CA TRP A 259 -7.09 4.68 34.56
C TRP A 259 -5.87 4.75 33.67
N LYS A 260 -4.85 5.50 34.11
CA LYS A 260 -3.56 5.60 33.42
C LYS A 260 -2.45 5.11 34.33
N GLU A 261 -1.54 4.32 33.77
CA GLU A 261 -0.30 3.90 34.42
C GLU A 261 0.70 5.07 34.51
N LEU A 262 1.37 5.20 35.66
CA LEU A 262 2.36 6.23 35.95
C LEU A 262 3.79 5.76 35.72
#